data_AF-V5LZK5-F1
#
_entry.id   AF-V5LZK5-F1
#
_cell.length_a   1.000
_cell.length_b   1.000
_cell.length_c   1.000
_cell.angle_alpha   90.00
_cell.angle_beta   90.00
_cell.angle_gamma   90.00
#
_symmetry.space_group_name_H-M   'P 1'
#
loop_
_entity.id
_entity.type
_entity.pdbx_description
1 polymer ?
#
loop_
_entity_poly.entity_id
_entity_poly.type
_entity_poly.pdbx_seq_one_letter_code
_entity_poly.pdbx_strand_id
1 'polypeptide(L)' 'EFTGVNRKGQVLSVCVEEENIIPYITNVLQNPDLALRMAVRNNLAGA' A
#
# COMPACT_ATOMS: atom_id res chain seq x y z
N GLU A 1 -9.32 2.41 1.33
CA GLU A 1 -9.69 1.81 2.63
C GLU A 1 -10.74 0.74 2.38
N PHE A 2 -10.60 -0.41 3.04
CA PHE A 2 -11.57 -1.50 3.01
C PHE A 2 -11.94 -1.87 4.44
N THR A 3 -13.24 -1.92 4.72
CA THR A 3 -13.76 -2.31 6.03
C THR A 3 -14.66 -3.52 5.88
N GLY A 4 -14.44 -4.54 6.72
CA GLY A 4 -15.18 -5.78 6.70
C GLY A 4 -15.37 -6.40 8.08
N VAL A 5 -16.30 -7.33 8.19
CA VAL A 5 -16.57 -8.08 9.43
C VAL A 5 -16.36 -9.56 9.18
N ASN A 6 -15.62 -10.24 10.06
CA ASN A 6 -15.43 -11.69 9.96
C ASN A 6 -16.55 -12.47 10.69
N ARG A 7 -16.61 -13.80 10.51
CA ARG A 7 -17.63 -14.66 11.16
C ARG A 7 -17.58 -14.65 12.70
N LYS A 8 -16.49 -14.19 13.30
CA LYS A 8 -16.35 -14.01 14.76
C LYS A 8 -16.88 -12.64 15.24
N GLY A 9 -17.41 -11.83 14.32
CA GLY A 9 -17.92 -10.48 14.63
C GLY A 9 -16.82 -9.42 14.78
N GLN A 10 -15.57 -9.71 14.43
CA GLN A 10 -14.50 -8.72 14.49
C GLN A 10 -14.61 -7.76 13.30
N VAL A 11 -14.57 -6.46 13.58
CA VAL A 11 -14.45 -5.42 12.56
C VAL A 11 -12.98 -5.26 12.20
N LEU A 12 -12.68 -5.36 10.91
CA LEU A 12 -11.34 -5.28 10.34
C LEU A 12 -11.34 -4.11 9.35
N SER A 13 -10.38 -3.20 9.48
CA SER A 13 -10.10 -2.18 8.47
C SER A 13 -8.71 -2.40 7.91
N VAL A 14 -8.59 -2.28 6.59
CA VAL A 14 -7.33 -2.40 5.85
C VAL A 14 -7.19 -1.15 4.97
N CYS A 15 -6.06 -0.46 5.10
CA CYS A 15 -5.69 0.67 4.26
C CYS A 15 -4.27 0.48 3.72
N VAL A 16 -3.92 1.28 2.71
CA VAL A 16 -2.55 1.37 2.23
C VAL A 16 -1.76 2.22 3.22
N GLU A 17 -0.58 1.73 3.62
CA GLU A 17 0.36 2.52 4.41
C GLU A 17 1.23 3.36 3.47
N GLU A 18 0.90 4.65 3.36
CA GLU A 18 1.48 5.57 2.37
C GLU A 18 2.99 5.74 2.49
N GLU A 19 3.55 5.62 3.71
CA GLU A 19 4.99 5.76 3.96
C GLU A 19 5.79 4.51 3.54
N ASN A 20 5.16 3.33 3.59
CA ASN A 20 5.85 2.05 3.39
C ASN A 20 5.52 1.37 2.05
N ILE A 21 4.43 1.77 1.38
CA ILE A 21 4.01 1.12 0.13
C ILE A 21 5.06 1.25 -0.98
N ILE A 22 5.72 2.40 -1.11
CA ILE A 22 6.76 2.60 -2.14
C ILE A 22 8.03 1.78 -1.82
N PRO A 23 8.63 1.86 -0.62
CA PRO A 23 9.74 0.99 -0.24
C PRO A 23 9.44 -0.51 -0.37
N TYR A 24 8.21 -0.93 -0.07
CA TYR A 24 7.79 -2.32 -0.20
C TYR A 24 7.80 -2.78 -1.66
N ILE A 25 7.22 -1.97 -2.57
CA ILE A 25 7.21 -2.30 -4.00
C ILE A 25 8.64 -2.33 -4.57
N THR A 26 9.49 -1.38 -4.17
CA THR A 26 10.88 -1.30 -4.66
C THR A 26 11.75 -2.44 -4.15
N ASN A 27 11.73 -2.74 -2.85
CA ASN A 27 12.70 -3.65 -2.23
C ASN A 27 12.20 -5.08 -2.07
N VAL A 28 10.91 -5.26 -1.77
CA VAL A 28 10.33 -6.61 -1.53
C VAL A 28 9.80 -7.18 -2.83
N LEU A 29 9.01 -6.42 -3.58
CA LEU A 29 8.49 -6.86 -4.87
C LEU A 29 9.50 -6.70 -6.02
N GLN A 30 10.62 -6.00 -5.77
CA GLN A 30 11.68 -5.73 -6.74
C GLN A 30 11.14 -5.14 -8.06
N ASN A 31 10.15 -4.23 -7.95
CA ASN A 31 9.47 -3.63 -9.09
C ASN A 31 9.56 -2.09 -9.06
N PRO A 32 10.73 -1.50 -9.35
CA PRO A 32 10.94 -0.06 -9.27
C PRO A 32 10.09 0.74 -10.27
N ASP A 33 9.78 0.18 -11.45
CA ASP A 33 8.90 0.83 -12.43
C ASP A 33 7.48 1.06 -11.89
N LEU A 34 6.94 0.05 -11.19
CA LEU A 34 5.64 0.18 -10.53
C LEU A 34 5.70 1.19 -9.38
N ALA A 35 6.76 1.14 -8.57
CA ALA A 35 6.98 2.07 -7.46
C ALA A 35 6.97 3.52 -7.94
N LEU A 36 7.73 3.83 -9.01
CA LEU A 36 7.79 5.16 -9.60
C LEU A 36 6.42 5.61 -10.12
N ARG A 37 5.72 4.76 -10.89
CA ARG A 37 4.38 5.09 -11.41
C ARG A 37 3.37 5.34 -10.30
N MET A 38 3.45 4.58 -9.21
CA MET A 38 2.54 4.71 -8.08
C MET A 38 2.85 5.95 -7.23
N ALA A 39 4.13 6.26 -7.01
CA ALA A 39 4.55 7.46 -6.29
C ALA A 39 4.13 8.75 -7.02
N VAL A 40 4.42 8.84 -8.32
CA VAL A 40 4.06 10.02 -9.13
C VAL A 40 2.55 10.20 -9.22
N ARG A 41 1.80 9.12 -9.47
CA ARG A 41 0.34 9.21 -9.66
C ARG A 41 -0.42 9.60 -8.40
N ASN A 42 0.06 9.17 -7.23
CA ASN A 42 -0.63 9.38 -5.96
C ASN A 42 0.08 10.40 -5.06
N ASN A 43 1.08 11.13 -5.58
CA ASN A 43 1.87 12.10 -4.84
C ASN A 43 2.48 11.53 -3.53
N LEU A 44 2.97 10.29 -3.59
CA LEU A 44 3.57 9.60 -2.45
C LEU A 44 5.08 9.81 -2.44
N ALA A 45 5.64 10.01 -1.25
CA ALA A 45 7.08 10.12 -1.06
C ALA A 45 7.77 8.75 -1.20
N GLY A 46 9.04 8.74 -1.61
CA GLY A 46 9.90 7.55 -1.56
C GLY A 46 10.22 6.83 -2.88
N ALA A 47 9.90 7.45 -4.03
CA ALA A 47 10.45 7.02 -5.33
C ALA A 47 11.80 7.67 -5.61
#